data_AF-A0A1L3MVT4-F1
#
_entry.id   AF-A0A1L3MVT4-F1
#
_cell.length_a   1.000
_cell.length_b   1.000
_cell.length_c   1.000
_cell.angle_alpha   90.00
_cell.angle_beta   90.00
_cell.angle_gamma   90.00
#
_symmetry.space_group_name_H-M   'P 1'
#
loop_
_entity.id
_entity.type
_entity.pdbx_description
1 polymer ?
#
loop_
_entity_poly.entity_id
_entity_poly.type
_entity_poly.pdbx_seq_one_letter_code
_entity_poly.pdbx_strand_id
1 'polypeptide(L)'
;MKLFSIWSIIFIFLSLLSFGLNMLLEVYFEPIALIAGIFLLIGFILSFIAITKKEDGKIKFISIASFFIILFLLTWFEPFQVVRIMTWLKNIS
;
A
#
# COMPACT_ATOMS: atom_id res chain seq x y z
N MET A 1 -14.56 -17.98 7.00
CA MET A 1 -14.70 -16.51 7.18
C MET A 1 -13.72 -15.85 6.23
N LYS A 2 -14.11 -14.82 5.47
CA LYS A 2 -13.25 -14.12 4.48
C LYS A 2 -12.63 -12.86 5.07
N LEU A 3 -12.33 -12.88 6.36
CA LEU A 3 -12.05 -11.67 7.13
C LEU A 3 -10.72 -11.07 6.64
N PHE A 4 -9.68 -11.90 6.47
CA PHE A 4 -8.37 -11.44 6.00
C PHE A 4 -8.44 -10.91 4.57
N SER A 5 -9.20 -11.57 3.69
CA SER A 5 -9.40 -11.09 2.33
C SER A 5 -10.11 -9.73 2.29
N ILE A 6 -11.12 -9.49 3.13
CA ILE A 6 -11.82 -8.20 3.22
C ILE A 6 -10.89 -7.11 3.76
N TRP A 7 -10.21 -7.36 4.88
CA TRP A 7 -9.28 -6.41 5.46
C TRP A 7 -8.14 -6.05 4.49
N SER A 8 -7.65 -7.02 3.72
CA SER A 8 -6.61 -6.75 2.71
C SER A 8 -7.05 -5.71 1.67
N ILE A 9 -8.29 -5.80 1.17
CA ILE A 9 -8.82 -4.83 0.21
C ILE A 9 -8.97 -3.47 0.85
N ILE A 10 -9.48 -3.40 2.08
CA ILE A 10 -9.67 -2.14 2.80
C ILE A 10 -8.33 -1.43 2.93
N PHE A 11 -7.27 -2.13 3.36
CA PHE A 11 -5.93 -1.56 3.48
C PHE A 11 -5.33 -1.15 2.13
N ILE A 12 -5.53 -1.93 1.07
CA ILE A 12 -5.10 -1.57 -0.29
C ILE A 12 -5.82 -0.31 -0.77
N PHE A 13 -7.13 -0.20 -0.55
CA PHE A 13 -7.92 0.98 -0.91
C PHE A 13 -7.48 2.21 -0.11
N LEU A 14 -7.21 2.03 1.19
CA LEU A 14 -6.75 3.11 2.05
C LEU A 14 -5.35 3.60 1.65
N SER A 15 -4.47 2.68 1.25
CA SER A 15 -3.16 3.02 0.67
C SER A 15 -3.31 3.85 -0.60
N LEU A 16 -4.16 3.42 -1.53
CA LEU A 16 -4.42 4.14 -2.78
C LEU A 16 -5.00 5.53 -2.52
N LEU A 17 -5.92 5.65 -1.55
CA LEU A 17 -6.53 6.92 -1.17
C LEU A 17 -5.47 7.88 -0.58
N SER A 18 -4.65 7.42 0.36
CA SER A 18 -3.56 8.23 0.92
C SER A 18 -2.56 8.66 -0.15
N PHE A 19 -2.25 7.78 -1.10
CA PHE A 19 -1.39 8.11 -2.23
C PHE A 19 -1.98 9.17 -3.15
N GLY A 20 -3.24 8.99 -3.54
CA GLY A 20 -3.96 9.96 -4.37
C GLY A 20 -4.05 11.32 -3.68
N LEU A 21 -4.30 11.34 -2.37
CA LEU A 21 -4.28 12.59 -1.59
C LEU A 21 -2.90 13.24 -1.61
N ASN A 22 -1.81 12.48 -1.46
CA ASN A 22 -0.46 13.04 -1.53
C ASN A 22 -0.15 13.66 -2.90
N MET A 23 -0.62 13.05 -3.99
CA MET A 23 -0.46 13.59 -5.34
C MET A 23 -1.30 14.84 -5.61
N LEU A 24 -2.45 14.98 -4.95
CA LEU A 24 -3.32 16.15 -5.11
C LEU A 24 -2.84 17.37 -4.31
N LEU A 25 -1.99 17.17 -3.31
CA LEU A 25 -1.39 18.27 -2.56
C LEU A 25 -0.27 18.90 -3.39
N GLU A 26 -0.30 20.24 -3.53
CA GLU A 26 0.78 21.00 -4.21
C GLU A 26 2.13 20.85 -3.51
N VAL A 27 2.12 20.47 -2.22
CA VAL A 27 3.31 20.18 -1.43
C VAL A 27 3.31 18.69 -1.08
N TYR A 28 4.36 17.99 -1.50
CA TYR A 28 4.58 16.59 -1.14
C TYR A 28 4.66 16.45 0.37
N PHE A 29 3.76 15.67 0.97
CA PHE A 29 3.72 15.49 2.41
C PHE A 29 4.26 14.10 2.77
N GLU A 30 5.50 14.06 3.26
CA GLU A 30 6.24 12.82 3.53
C GLU A 30 5.53 11.88 4.53
N PRO A 31 4.88 12.36 5.61
CA PRO A 31 4.13 11.49 6.53
C PRO A 31 3.00 10.72 5.84
N ILE A 32 2.26 11.36 4.92
CA ILE A 32 1.17 10.69 4.20
C ILE A 32 1.74 9.58 3.30
N ALA A 33 2.86 9.84 2.63
CA ALA A 33 3.54 8.83 1.80
C ALA A 33 3.96 7.61 2.63
N LEU A 34 4.52 7.85 3.82
CA LEU A 34 4.93 6.79 4.74
C LEU A 34 3.71 5.98 5.22
N ILE A 35 2.63 6.63 5.63
CA ILE A 35 1.37 5.97 6.04
C ILE A 35 0.81 5.12 4.89
N ALA A 36 0.79 5.67 3.67
CA ALA A 36 0.31 4.97 2.49
C ALA A 36 1.12 3.71 2.20
N GLY A 37 2.45 3.78 2.36
CA GLY A 37 3.36 2.63 2.24
C GLY A 37 3.11 1.56 3.33
N ILE A 38 2.85 1.97 4.57
CA ILE A 38 2.51 1.04 5.66
C ILE A 38 1.20 0.31 5.36
N PHE A 39 0.16 1.03 4.91
CA PHE A 39 -1.11 0.40 4.54
C PHE A 39 -0.96 -0.56 3.37
N LEU A 40 -0.11 -0.24 2.39
CA LEU A 40 0.21 -1.13 1.27
C LEU A 40 0.82 -2.45 1.79
N LEU A 41 1.81 -2.35 2.68
CA LEU A 41 2.49 -3.51 3.28
C LEU A 41 1.55 -4.37 4.12
N ILE A 42 0.71 -3.75 4.96
CA ILE A 42 -0.29 -4.46 5.77
C ILE A 42 -1.27 -5.19 4.84
N GLY A 43 -1.78 -4.53 3.81
CA GLY A 43 -2.68 -5.13 2.81
C GLY A 43 -2.05 -6.34 2.11
N PHE A 44 -0.77 -6.25 1.78
CA PHE A 44 -0.01 -7.36 1.19
C PHE A 44 0.12 -8.55 2.15
N ILE A 45 0.55 -8.30 3.39
CA ILE A 45 0.70 -9.35 4.41
C ILE A 45 -0.64 -10.05 4.67
N LEU A 46 -1.72 -9.29 4.80
CA LEU A 46 -3.07 -9.84 4.98
C LEU A 46 -3.51 -10.69 3.79
N SER A 47 -3.17 -10.28 2.57
CA SER A 47 -3.45 -11.07 1.36
C SER A 47 -2.70 -12.40 1.36
N PHE A 48 -1.43 -12.39 1.77
CA PHE A 48 -0.62 -13.60 1.92
C PHE A 48 -1.20 -14.53 3.00
N ILE A 49 -1.63 -13.98 4.14
CA ILE A 49 -2.32 -14.73 5.21
C ILE A 49 -3.63 -15.35 4.69
N ALA A 50 -4.40 -14.64 3.87
CA ALA A 50 -5.62 -15.18 3.27
C ALA A 50 -5.33 -16.36 2.33
N ILE A 51 -4.21 -16.34 1.60
CA ILE A 51 -3.75 -17.47 0.79
C ILE A 51 -3.36 -18.66 1.68
N THR A 52 -2.53 -18.45 2.70
CA THR A 52 -2.03 -19.54 3.56
C THR A 52 -3.15 -20.19 4.35
N LYS A 53 -4.15 -19.40 4.81
CA LYS A 53 -5.37 -19.89 5.44
C LYS A 53 -6.37 -20.53 4.47
N LYS A 54 -6.06 -20.59 3.17
CA LYS A 54 -6.92 -21.14 2.11
C LYS A 54 -8.33 -20.54 2.13
N GLU A 55 -8.47 -19.24 2.38
CA GLU A 55 -9.79 -18.60 2.36
C GLU A 55 -10.46 -18.76 0.98
N ASP A 56 -11.72 -19.18 0.96
CA ASP A 56 -12.46 -19.39 -0.28
C ASP A 56 -12.76 -18.07 -1.01
N GLY A 57 -12.44 -18.03 -2.31
CA GLY A 57 -12.77 -16.92 -3.19
C GLY A 57 -11.59 -16.42 -4.02
N LYS A 58 -11.92 -15.73 -5.13
CA LYS A 58 -10.96 -15.11 -6.05
C LYS A 58 -10.36 -13.80 -5.51
N ILE A 59 -10.95 -13.26 -4.44
CA ILE A 59 -10.62 -11.96 -3.84
C ILE A 59 -9.15 -11.89 -3.40
N LYS A 60 -8.61 -12.96 -2.81
CA LYS A 60 -7.20 -13.04 -2.38
C LYS A 60 -6.19 -12.82 -3.52
N PHE A 61 -6.50 -13.31 -4.73
CA PHE A 61 -5.65 -13.12 -5.90
C PHE A 61 -5.78 -11.71 -6.46
N ILE A 62 -6.98 -11.13 -6.41
CA ILE A 62 -7.23 -9.74 -6.82
C ILE A 62 -6.45 -8.79 -5.91
N SER A 63 -6.46 -8.99 -4.58
CA SER A 63 -5.69 -8.14 -3.67
C SER A 63 -4.18 -8.17 -3.97
N ILE A 64 -3.60 -9.35 -4.23
CA ILE A 64 -2.17 -9.45 -4.58
C ILE A 64 -1.87 -8.83 -5.93
N ALA A 65 -2.71 -9.06 -6.94
CA ALA A 65 -2.54 -8.41 -8.24
C ALA A 65 -2.59 -6.89 -8.09
N SER A 66 -3.57 -6.35 -7.36
CA SER A 66 -3.69 -4.93 -7.06
C SER A 66 -2.46 -4.39 -6.33
N PHE A 67 -1.90 -5.13 -5.36
CA PHE A 67 -0.66 -4.74 -4.71
C PHE A 67 0.49 -4.54 -5.70
N PHE A 68 0.73 -5.51 -6.59
CA PHE A 68 1.79 -5.40 -7.59
C PHE A 68 1.55 -4.27 -8.60
N ILE A 69 0.29 -4.05 -8.99
CA ILE A 69 -0.08 -2.94 -9.88
C ILE A 69 0.22 -1.60 -9.20
N ILE A 70 -0.17 -1.43 -7.93
CA ILE A 70 0.10 -0.19 -7.20
C ILE A 70 1.60 0.00 -7.01
N LEU A 71 2.34 -1.04 -6.63
CA LEU A 71 3.80 -0.98 -6.51
C LEU A 71 4.47 -0.58 -7.83
N PHE A 72 3.98 -1.10 -8.95
CA PHE A 72 4.46 -0.73 -10.27
C PHE A 72 4.19 0.74 -10.58
N LEU A 73 2.96 1.23 -10.36
CA LEU A 73 2.62 2.64 -10.56
C LEU A 73 3.47 3.56 -9.68
N LEU A 74 3.71 3.17 -8.43
CA LEU A 74 4.57 3.91 -7.49
C LEU A 74 5.99 4.05 -8.01
N THR A 75 6.57 2.93 -8.44
CA THR A 75 7.94 2.92 -8.96
C THR A 75 8.05 3.66 -10.28
N TRP A 76 6.96 3.70 -11.07
CA TRP A 76 6.91 4.38 -12.37
C TRP A 76 6.78 5.90 -12.24
N PHE A 77 5.84 6.38 -11.43
CA PHE A 77 5.58 7.82 -11.29
C PHE A 77 6.56 8.49 -10.33
N GLU A 78 6.92 7.81 -9.23
CA GLU A 78 7.75 8.36 -8.16
C GLU A 78 8.89 7.38 -7.80
N PRO A 79 9.84 7.10 -8.70
CA PRO A 79 10.88 6.08 -8.50
C PRO A 79 11.74 6.32 -7.25
N PHE A 80 11.92 7.58 -6.86
CA PHE A 80 12.73 7.97 -5.70
C PHE A 80 11.91 8.13 -4.42
N GLN A 81 10.65 7.73 -4.41
CA GLN A 81 9.77 7.95 -3.27
C GLN A 81 10.31 7.33 -1.97
N VAL A 82 10.78 6.10 -2.05
CA VAL A 82 11.37 5.37 -0.91
C VAL A 82 12.59 6.11 -0.38
N VAL A 83 13.45 6.62 -1.28
CA VAL A 83 14.65 7.40 -0.92
C VAL A 83 14.27 8.71 -0.24
N ARG A 84 13.24 9.41 -0.74
CA ARG A 84 12.73 10.65 -0.14
C ARG A 84 12.22 10.42 1.28
N ILE A 85 11.41 9.37 1.48
CA ILE A 85 10.92 8.99 2.81
C ILE A 85 12.08 8.64 3.76
N MET A 86 13.07 7.87 3.29
CA MET A 86 14.25 7.53 4.10
C MET A 86 15.06 8.77 4.49
N THR A 87 15.24 9.71 3.56
CA THR A 87 15.98 10.96 3.81
C THR A 87 15.24 11.84 4.83
N TRP A 88 13.93 11.96 4.70
CA TRP A 88 13.10 12.71 5.63
C TRP A 88 13.12 12.10 7.03
N LEU A 89 12.99 10.77 7.15
CA LEU A 89 13.10 10.05 8.43
C LEU A 89 14.44 10.32 9.11
N LYS A 90 15.54 10.28 8.36
CA LYS A 90 16.88 10.59 8.87
C LYS A 90 17.00 12.05 9.33
N ASN A 91 16.33 12.98 8.67
CA ASN A 91 16.40 14.40 9.01
C ASN A 91 15.57 14.77 10.26
N ILE A 92 14.62 13.92 10.65
CA ILE A 92 13.79 14.12 11.85
C ILE A 92 14.38 13.42 13.09
N SER A 93 15.19 12.37 12.91
CA SER A 93 15.94 11.73 13.99
C SER A 93 17.19 12.52 14.38
#